data_AF-A0A0C9RK72-F1
#
_entry.id   AF-A0A0C9RK72-F1
#
_cell.length_a   1.000
_cell.length_b   1.000
_cell.length_c   1.000
_cell.angle_alpha   90.00
_cell.angle_beta   90.00
_cell.angle_gamma   90.00
#
_symmetry.space_group_name_H-M   'P 1'
#
loop_
_entity.id
_entity.type
_entity.pdbx_description
1 polymer ?
#
loop_
_entity_poly.entity_id
_entity_poly.type
_entity_poly.pdbx_seq_one_letter_code
_entity_poly.pdbx_strand_id
1 'polypeptide(L)'
;MYNPLLFATILVNGIDLCTCLYSLQFRLDEANWGDVERNLVHAMSILLQTSMFCTFAQRLNDEIAGVHAAAYDFPWTDFNMPIKVLILLIMIQTQQEYVYSAYGFLHLNMPQLTTILSAAMRYFTLLRSVT
;
A
#
# COMPACT_ATOMS: atom_id res chain seq x y z
N MET A 1 -6.66 7.42 -15.08
CA MET A 1 -5.24 7.82 -15.27
C MET A 1 -4.33 7.47 -14.07
N TYR A 2 -4.87 7.11 -12.89
CA TYR A 2 -4.09 6.68 -11.72
C TYR A 2 -3.65 5.20 -11.73
N ASN A 3 -4.43 4.30 -12.36
CA ASN A 3 -4.15 2.85 -12.39
C ASN A 3 -2.72 2.40 -12.77
N PRO A 4 -2.05 2.97 -13.80
CA PRO A 4 -0.71 2.49 -14.18
C PRO A 4 0.37 2.87 -13.15
N LEU A 5 0.19 4.01 -12.46
CA LEU A 5 1.12 4.47 -11.43
C LEU A 5 1.05 3.57 -10.20
N LEU A 6 -0.16 3.21 -9.77
CA LEU A 6 -0.40 2.30 -8.65
C LEU A 6 0.14 0.89 -8.94
N PHE A 7 -0.10 0.40 -10.15
CA PHE A 7 0.43 -0.89 -10.59
C PHE A 7 1.97 -0.90 -10.59
N ALA A 8 2.60 0.15 -11.10
CA ALA A 8 4.05 0.29 -11.07
C ALA A 8 4.59 0.33 -9.63
N THR A 9 3.93 1.05 -8.72
CA THR A 9 4.32 1.11 -7.30
C THR A 9 4.22 -0.26 -6.63
N ILE A 10 3.15 -1.03 -6.89
CA ILE A 10 3.01 -2.40 -6.35
C ILE A 10 4.12 -3.32 -6.88
N LEU A 11 4.42 -3.25 -8.18
CA LEU A 11 5.49 -4.05 -8.77
C LEU A 11 6.86 -3.70 -8.21
N VAL A 12 7.16 -2.41 -8.06
CA VAL A 12 8.44 -1.93 -7.50
C VAL A 12 8.60 -2.42 -6.06
N ASN A 13 7.58 -2.24 -5.20
CA ASN A 13 7.63 -2.73 -3.82
C ASN A 13 7.81 -4.26 -3.75
N GLY A 14 7.18 -5.02 -4.66
CA GLY A 14 7.34 -6.47 -4.73
C GLY A 14 8.75 -6.90 -5.13
N ILE A 15 9.33 -6.24 -6.15
CA ILE A 15 10.71 -6.49 -6.58
C ILE A 15 11.70 -6.15 -5.46
N ASP A 16 11.52 -5.00 -4.81
CA ASP A 16 12.38 -4.53 -3.70
C ASP A 16 12.35 -5.46 -2.49
N LEU A 17 11.20 -6.08 -2.20
CA LEU A 17 11.08 -7.05 -1.11
C LEU A 17 11.79 -8.37 -1.45
N CYS A 18 11.65 -8.84 -2.70
CA CYS A 18 12.36 -10.02 -3.20
C CYS A 18 13.88 -9.84 -3.23
N THR A 19 14.36 -8.67 -3.68
CA THR A 19 15.80 -8.37 -3.72
C THR A 19 16.37 -8.26 -2.31
N CYS A 20 15.67 -7.62 -1.37
CA CYS A 20 16.09 -7.54 0.04
C CYS A 20 16.18 -8.91 0.74
N LEU A 21 15.26 -9.84 0.42
CA LEU A 21 15.31 -11.19 0.97
C LEU A 21 16.52 -11.97 0.43
N TYR A 22 16.77 -11.89 -0.89
CA TYR A 22 17.89 -12.57 -1.52
C TYR A 22 19.25 -12.02 -1.05
N SER A 23 19.41 -10.70 -0.97
CA SER A 23 20.63 -10.06 -0.47
C SER A 23 20.90 -10.41 0.98
N LEU A 24 19.88 -10.47 1.83
CA LEU A 24 20.02 -10.84 3.23
C LEU A 24 20.54 -12.27 3.38
N GLN A 25 20.01 -13.22 2.60
CA GLN A 25 20.43 -14.62 2.61
C GLN A 25 21.91 -14.75 2.21
N PHE A 26 22.30 -14.13 1.10
CA PHE A 26 23.67 -14.19 0.58
C PHE A 26 24.71 -13.58 1.56
N ARG A 27 24.38 -12.45 2.19
CA ARG A 27 25.31 -11.75 3.09
C ARG A 27 25.53 -12.43 4.43
N LEU A 28 24.57 -13.25 4.87
CA LEU A 28 24.71 -14.02 6.10
C LEU A 28 25.63 -15.21 5.93
N ASP A 29 25.60 -15.87 4.77
CA ASP A 29 26.52 -16.95 4.44
C ASP A 29 27.99 -16.45 4.40
N GLU A 30 28.20 -15.18 4.00
CA GLU A 30 29.53 -14.56 3.95
C GLU A 30 29.99 -13.93 5.29
N ALA A 31 29.14 -13.94 6.34
CA ALA A 31 29.39 -13.31 7.64
C ALA A 31 29.91 -11.85 7.58
N ASN A 32 29.54 -11.08 6.54
CA ASN A 32 30.03 -9.73 6.33
C ASN A 32 29.12 -8.68 6.99
N TRP A 33 29.44 -8.30 8.23
CA TRP A 33 28.62 -7.40 9.05
C TRP A 33 28.35 -6.02 8.43
N GLY A 34 29.28 -5.47 7.66
CA GLY A 34 29.11 -4.15 7.02
C GLY A 34 28.02 -4.14 5.93
N ASP A 35 27.85 -5.24 5.20
CA ASP A 35 26.82 -5.35 4.18
C ASP A 35 25.44 -5.64 4.78
N VAL A 36 25.40 -6.34 5.93
CA VAL A 36 24.16 -6.59 6.67
C VAL A 36 23.53 -5.28 7.15
N GLU A 37 24.34 -4.36 7.67
CA GLU A 37 23.88 -3.02 8.08
C GLU A 37 23.25 -2.27 6.89
N ARG A 38 23.93 -2.26 5.75
CA ARG A 38 23.43 -1.60 4.54
C ARG A 38 22.10 -2.20 4.06
N ASN A 39 21.96 -3.52 4.15
CA ASN A 39 20.71 -4.20 3.79
C ASN A 39 19.56 -3.86 4.74
N LEU A 40 19.84 -3.75 6.04
CA LEU A 40 18.84 -3.32 7.03
C LEU A 40 18.36 -1.90 6.78
N VAL A 41 19.27 -0.98 6.45
CA VAL A 41 18.91 0.40 6.07
C VAL A 41 18.02 0.40 4.82
N HIS A 42 18.33 -0.44 3.83
CA HIS A 42 17.47 -0.59 2.65
C HIS A 42 16.08 -1.12 3.00
N ALA A 43 15.99 -2.17 3.80
CA ALA A 43 14.70 -2.71 4.25
C ALA A 43 13.88 -1.65 5.00
N MET A 44 14.50 -0.89 5.91
CA MET A 44 13.86 0.22 6.63
C MET A 44 13.36 1.32 5.68
N SER A 45 14.14 1.65 4.64
CA SER A 45 13.73 2.65 3.65
C SER A 45 12.48 2.24 2.87
N ILE A 46 12.38 0.97 2.48
CA ILE A 46 11.22 0.42 1.77
C ILE A 46 9.99 0.44 2.69
N LEU A 47 10.15 0.01 3.95
CA LEU A 47 9.06 0.06 4.92
C LEU A 47 8.53 1.46 5.15
N LEU A 48 9.42 2.45 5.27
CA LEU A 48 9.04 3.85 5.36
C LEU A 48 8.28 4.29 4.11
N GLN A 49 8.78 3.95 2.91
CA GLN A 49 8.11 4.29 1.65
C GLN A 49 6.70 3.68 1.57
N THR A 50 6.54 2.38 1.82
CA THR A 50 5.23 1.73 1.81
C THR A 50 4.30 2.31 2.88
N SER A 51 4.83 2.63 4.06
CA SER A 51 4.04 3.22 5.16
C SER A 51 3.50 4.61 4.82
N MET A 52 4.33 5.46 4.21
CA MET A 52 3.92 6.78 3.72
C MET A 52 2.82 6.61 2.68
N PHE A 53 3.05 5.72 1.71
CA PHE A 53 2.12 5.46 0.63
C PHE A 53 0.75 4.99 1.15
N CYS A 54 0.71 4.02 2.07
CA CYS A 54 -0.53 3.56 2.72
C CYS A 54 -1.25 4.69 3.45
N THR A 55 -0.52 5.57 4.14
CA THR A 55 -1.11 6.70 4.87
C THR A 55 -1.73 7.72 3.90
N PHE A 56 -1.06 8.01 2.78
CA PHE A 56 -1.61 8.88 1.73
C PHE A 56 -2.86 8.27 1.10
N ALA A 57 -2.84 6.96 0.80
CA ALA A 57 -3.99 6.26 0.25
C ALA A 57 -5.20 6.29 1.20
N GLN A 58 -4.96 6.09 2.50
CA GLN A 58 -6.02 6.16 3.51
C GLN A 58 -6.61 7.57 3.60
N ARG A 59 -5.77 8.62 3.71
CA ARG A 59 -6.25 10.01 3.72
C ARG A 59 -7.04 10.37 2.47
N LEU A 60 -6.60 9.92 1.30
CA LEU A 60 -7.33 10.14 0.06
C LEU A 60 -8.72 9.48 0.10
N ASN A 61 -8.82 8.27 0.65
CA ASN A 61 -10.09 7.58 0.78
C ASN A 61 -11.03 8.29 1.78
N ASP A 62 -10.49 8.80 2.89
CA ASP A 62 -11.24 9.59 3.87
C ASP A 62 -11.81 10.87 3.25
N GLU A 63 -11.02 11.60 2.46
CA GLU A 63 -11.48 12.79 1.73
C GLU A 63 -12.56 12.46 0.68
N ILE A 64 -12.39 11.36 -0.06
CA ILE A 64 -13.38 10.87 -1.03
C ILE A 64 -14.71 10.54 -0.32
N ALA A 65 -14.65 9.90 0.84
CA ALA A 65 -15.83 9.62 1.66
C ALA A 65 -16.50 10.91 2.17
N GLY A 66 -15.71 11.93 2.53
CA GLY A 66 -16.22 13.26 2.86
C GLY A 66 -16.94 13.93 1.69
N VAL A 67 -16.38 13.85 0.48
CA VAL A 67 -17.03 14.34 -0.75
C VAL A 67 -18.31 13.56 -1.06
N HIS A 68 -18.32 12.24 -0.84
CA HIS A 68 -19.52 11.41 -1.00
C HIS A 68 -20.65 11.88 -0.09
N ALA A 69 -20.36 12.08 1.20
CA ALA A 69 -21.33 12.56 2.18
C ALA A 69 -21.84 13.97 1.83
N ALA A 70 -20.94 14.89 1.47
CA ALA A 70 -21.32 16.24 1.06
C ALA A 70 -22.17 16.27 -0.22
N ALA A 71 -21.89 15.38 -1.18
CA ALA A 71 -22.71 15.24 -2.38
C ALA A 71 -24.11 14.70 -2.05
N TYR A 72 -24.22 13.79 -1.07
CA TYR A 72 -25.49 13.21 -0.61
C TYR A 72 -26.38 14.23 0.12
N ASP A 73 -25.79 15.03 1.01
CA ASP A 73 -26.50 16.06 1.77
C ASP A 73 -26.89 17.30 0.93
N PHE A 74 -26.34 17.44 -0.28
CA PHE A 74 -26.69 18.53 -1.18
C PHE A 74 -28.12 18.36 -1.72
N PRO A 75 -28.95 19.42 -1.82
CA PRO A 75 -30.32 19.34 -2.36
C PRO A 75 -30.32 19.20 -3.90
N TRP A 76 -29.69 18.14 -4.42
CA TRP A 76 -29.49 17.88 -5.84
C TRP A 76 -30.82 17.61 -6.60
N THR A 77 -31.90 17.29 -5.87
CA THR A 77 -33.23 17.01 -6.42
C THR A 77 -33.89 18.21 -7.09
N ASP A 78 -33.48 19.43 -6.75
CA ASP A 78 -34.12 20.66 -7.25
C ASP A 78 -33.41 21.28 -8.45
N PHE A 79 -32.26 20.72 -8.85
CA PHE A 79 -31.45 21.24 -9.96
C PHE A 79 -31.82 20.69 -11.34
N ASN A 80 -31.32 21.36 -12.38
CA ASN A 80 -31.45 20.94 -13.77
C ASN A 80 -30.86 19.54 -14.02
N MET A 81 -31.45 18.80 -14.97
CA MET A 81 -31.04 17.45 -15.37
C MET A 81 -29.51 17.24 -15.55
N PRO A 82 -28.74 18.13 -16.22
CA PRO A 82 -27.30 17.97 -16.35
C PRO A 82 -26.55 17.96 -15.00
N ILE A 83 -27.00 18.75 -14.03
CA ILE A 83 -26.36 18.86 -12.70
C ILE A 83 -26.68 17.60 -11.88
N LYS A 84 -27.91 17.08 -11.98
CA LYS A 84 -28.31 15.81 -11.34
C LYS A 84 -27.47 14.64 -11.79
N VAL A 85 -27.26 14.50 -13.11
CA VAL A 85 -26.43 13.43 -13.69
C VAL A 85 -24.98 13.55 -13.22
N LEU A 86 -24.44 14.78 -13.15
CA LEU A 86 -23.08 15.00 -12.66
C LEU A 86 -22.93 14.58 -11.19
N ILE A 87 -23.85 14.96 -10.31
CA ILE A 87 -23.82 14.63 -8.88
C ILE A 87 -23.97 13.11 -8.67
N LEU A 88 -24.88 12.46 -9.39
CA LEU A 88 -25.03 11.00 -9.38
C LEU A 88 -23.74 10.29 -9.81
N LEU A 89 -23.07 10.80 -10.85
CA LEU A 89 -21.83 10.23 -11.35
C LEU A 89 -20.69 10.40 -10.32
N ILE A 90 -20.65 11.53 -9.60
CA ILE A 90 -19.73 11.73 -8.48
C ILE A 90 -20.03 10.76 -7.34
N MET A 91 -21.30 10.57 -6.95
CA MET A 91 -21.70 9.62 -5.92
C MET A 91 -21.30 8.18 -6.24
N ILE A 92 -21.52 7.75 -7.49
CA ILE A 92 -21.16 6.40 -7.94
C ILE A 92 -19.65 6.20 -7.94
N GLN A 93 -18.87 7.21 -8.35
CA GLN A 93 -17.40 7.12 -8.33
C GLN A 93 -16.82 7.15 -6.92
N THR A 94 -17.42 7.95 -6.03
CA THR A 94 -16.96 8.12 -4.65
C THR A 94 -17.39 6.98 -3.72
N GLN A 95 -18.42 6.20 -4.10
CA GLN A 95 -18.80 4.96 -3.42
C GLN A 95 -17.76 3.86 -3.50
N GLN A 96 -16.92 3.88 -4.55
CA GLN A 96 -15.92 2.86 -4.74
C GLN A 96 -14.74 3.18 -3.82
N GLU A 97 -14.72 2.55 -2.64
CA GLU A 97 -13.57 2.59 -1.75
C GLU A 97 -12.32 2.25 -2.56
N TYR A 98 -11.32 3.13 -2.51
CA TYR A 98 -10.05 2.91 -3.18
C TYR A 98 -9.26 1.87 -2.38
N VAL A 99 -9.75 0.63 -2.40
CA VAL A 99 -9.10 -0.48 -1.74
C VAL A 99 -7.82 -0.74 -2.49
N TYR A 100 -6.71 -0.50 -1.82
CA TYR A 100 -5.37 -0.82 -2.29
C TYR A 100 -5.19 -2.35 -2.31
N SER A 101 -5.86 -2.97 -3.28
CA SER A 101 -5.94 -4.41 -3.48
C SER A 101 -4.94 -4.77 -4.58
N ALA A 102 -3.78 -5.27 -4.18
CA ALA A 102 -2.99 -6.08 -5.08
C ALA A 102 -3.76 -7.40 -5.28
N TYR A 103 -4.59 -7.44 -6.33
CA TYR A 103 -5.18 -8.67 -6.87
C TYR A 103 -6.03 -9.48 -5.86
N GLY A 104 -6.71 -8.85 -4.90
CA GLY A 104 -7.60 -9.55 -3.95
C GLY A 104 -6.90 -10.39 -2.88
N PHE A 105 -5.56 -10.47 -2.87
CA PHE A 105 -4.81 -11.29 -1.91
C PHE A 105 -4.20 -10.50 -0.74
N LEU A 106 -4.00 -9.19 -0.89
CA LEU A 106 -3.36 -8.34 0.12
C LEU A 106 -4.10 -7.00 0.24
N HIS A 107 -4.80 -6.82 1.36
CA HIS A 107 -5.37 -5.54 1.76
C HIS A 107 -4.28 -4.74 2.46
N LEU A 108 -3.53 -3.92 1.73
CA LEU A 108 -2.41 -3.15 2.29
C LEU A 108 -2.88 -2.05 3.26
N ASN A 109 -3.32 -2.46 4.44
CA ASN A 109 -3.58 -1.62 5.60
C ASN A 109 -2.32 -1.59 6.47
N MET A 110 -2.07 -0.49 7.19
CA MET A 110 -0.99 -0.38 8.17
C MET A 110 -0.81 -1.61 9.09
N PRO A 111 -1.88 -2.19 9.68
CA PRO A 111 -1.77 -3.42 10.46
C PRO A 111 -1.39 -4.67 9.64
N GLN A 112 -1.67 -4.73 8.34
CA GLN A 112 -1.21 -5.84 7.50
C GLN A 112 0.27 -5.71 7.11
N LEU A 113 0.77 -4.47 6.95
CA LEU A 113 2.20 -4.24 6.72
C LEU A 113 3.03 -4.77 7.91
N THR A 114 2.61 -4.50 9.14
CA THR A 114 3.32 -4.95 10.34
C THR A 114 3.26 -6.47 10.52
N THR A 115 2.14 -7.11 10.17
CA THR A 115 2.06 -8.58 10.21
C THR A 115 2.95 -9.23 9.16
N ILE A 116 2.99 -8.71 7.93
CA ILE A 116 3.91 -9.20 6.88
C ILE A 116 5.36 -9.05 7.31
N LEU A 117 5.73 -7.89 7.86
CA LEU A 117 7.09 -7.67 8.39
C LEU A 117 7.42 -8.67 9.50
N SER A 118 6.50 -8.86 10.45
CA SER A 118 6.71 -9.80 11.55
C SER A 118 6.84 -11.24 11.04
N ALA A 119 6.09 -11.61 10.01
CA ALA A 119 6.20 -12.92 9.38
C ALA A 119 7.55 -13.08 8.69
N ALA A 120 8.00 -12.09 7.91
CA ALA A 120 9.30 -12.11 7.25
C ALA A 120 10.45 -12.26 8.28
N MET A 121 10.40 -11.51 9.38
CA MET A 121 11.36 -11.63 10.49
C MET A 121 11.33 -13.01 11.15
N ARG A 122 10.15 -13.63 11.29
CA ARG A 122 10.00 -14.99 11.83
C ARG A 122 10.57 -16.03 10.86
N TYR A 123 10.27 -15.95 9.57
CA TYR A 123 10.85 -16.82 8.55
C TYR A 123 12.37 -16.69 8.51
N PHE A 124 12.87 -15.46 8.58
CA PHE A 124 14.28 -15.17 8.67
C PHE A 124 14.95 -15.85 9.88
N THR A 125 14.34 -15.68 11.06
CA THR A 125 14.85 -16.29 12.29
C THR A 125 14.80 -17.82 12.24
N LEU A 126 13.76 -18.39 11.64
CA LEU A 126 13.62 -19.84 11.44
C LEU A 126 14.68 -20.38 10.48
N LEU A 127 14.89 -19.75 9.33
CA LEU A 127 15.95 -20.10 8.39
C LEU A 127 17.30 -20.13 9.12
N ARG A 128 17.62 -19.09 9.90
CA ARG A 128 18.84 -19.01 10.71
C ARG A 128 18.96 -20.05 11.82
N SER A 129 17.87 -20.72 12.20
CA SER A 129 17.91 -21.80 13.20
C SER A 129 18.13 -23.18 12.58
N VAL A 130 17.92 -23.29 11.27
CA VAL A 130 18.02 -24.53 10.50
C VAL A 130 19.34 -24.63 9.74
N THR A 131 19.94 -23.50 9.33
CA THR A 131 21.37 -23.40 8.97
C THR A 131 22.26 -23.29 10.19
#